data_AF-A0A1B1NGV4-F1
#
_entry.id   AF-A0A1B1NGV4-F1
#
_cell.length_a   1.000
_cell.length_b   1.000
_cell.length_c   1.000
_cell.angle_alpha   90.00
_cell.angle_beta   90.00
_cell.angle_gamma   90.00
#
_symmetry.space_group_name_H-M   'P 1'
#
loop_
_entity.id
_entity.type
_entity.pdbx_description
1 polymer ?
#
loop_
_entity_poly.entity_id
_entity_poly.type
_entity_poly.pdbx_seq_one_letter_code
_entity_poly.pdbx_strand_id
1 'polypeptide(L)'
;MTVVFGGAEFPAYVIDDDTLREELLDEDETREWVQETPQDPHAVALLRMLGELDRALDAGRDRIRELEEGSPAWALAAVRLAHVHHWRGEYAQAHALLDAAQEVLAGDDARTALVHQHRAKALLDEGRPEEAHTAASLALTLREAAGDPGLVASTRQTLRRIEQDLHP
;
A
#
# COMPACT_ATOMS: atom_id res chain seq x y z
N MET A 1 13.66 5.01 -14.67
CA MET A 1 13.31 3.61 -14.99
C MET A 1 12.13 3.26 -14.12
N THR A 2 10.98 2.97 -14.72
CA THR A 2 9.77 2.60 -14.00
C THR A 2 9.97 1.24 -13.35
N VAL A 3 9.68 1.13 -12.06
CA VAL A 3 9.76 -0.14 -11.34
C VAL A 3 8.47 -0.90 -11.59
N VAL A 4 8.59 -2.12 -12.10
CA VAL A 4 7.46 -3.04 -12.28
C VAL A 4 7.42 -3.96 -11.05
N PHE A 5 6.25 -4.04 -10.44
CA PHE A 5 5.94 -4.96 -9.35
C PHE A 5 5.10 -6.12 -9.89
N GLY A 6 5.20 -7.30 -9.29
CA GLY A 6 4.49 -8.50 -9.76
C GLY A 6 5.11 -9.09 -11.03
N GLY A 7 4.27 -9.66 -11.89
CA GLY A 7 4.65 -10.27 -13.17
C GLY A 7 5.21 -11.70 -13.07
N ALA A 8 5.11 -12.32 -11.89
CA ALA A 8 5.49 -13.72 -11.68
C ALA A 8 4.43 -14.46 -10.86
N GLU A 9 4.22 -14.05 -9.60
CA GLU A 9 3.27 -14.70 -8.68
C GLU A 9 1.87 -14.09 -8.75
N PHE A 10 1.78 -12.82 -9.14
CA PHE A 10 0.55 -12.06 -9.30
C PHE A 10 0.72 -11.05 -10.45
N PRO A 11 -0.39 -10.56 -11.03
CA PRO A 11 -0.40 -9.62 -12.15
C PRO A 11 0.51 -8.41 -11.95
N ALA A 12 1.13 -7.97 -13.04
CA ALA A 12 2.12 -6.90 -12.99
C ALA A 12 1.47 -5.51 -12.92
N TYR A 13 2.11 -4.60 -12.17
CA TYR A 13 1.69 -3.21 -12.08
C TYR A 13 2.88 -2.27 -11.95
N VAL A 14 2.65 -1.00 -12.25
CA VAL A 14 3.57 0.11 -12.00
C VAL A 14 2.95 1.08 -11.01
N ILE A 15 3.71 2.06 -10.54
CA ILE A 15 3.19 3.17 -9.74
C ILE A 15 3.28 4.41 -10.60
N ASP A 16 2.16 5.11 -10.76
CA ASP A 16 2.09 6.38 -11.47
C ASP A 16 2.86 7.47 -10.71
N ASP A 17 3.63 8.28 -11.45
CA ASP A 17 4.52 9.30 -10.85
C ASP A 17 3.74 10.47 -10.23
N ASP A 18 2.55 10.78 -10.76
CA ASP A 18 1.76 11.95 -10.35
C ASP A 18 0.75 11.62 -9.25
N THR A 19 0.08 10.47 -9.34
CA THR A 19 -0.96 10.05 -8.40
C THR A 19 -0.45 9.10 -7.33
N LEU A 20 0.74 8.51 -7.52
CA LEU A 20 1.28 7.42 -6.69
C LEU A 20 0.37 6.19 -6.58
N ARG A 21 -0.65 6.10 -7.44
CA ARG A 21 -1.55 4.95 -7.53
C ARG A 21 -0.88 3.84 -8.32
N GLU A 22 -1.19 2.61 -7.94
CA GLU A 22 -0.76 1.44 -8.69
C GLU A 22 -1.62 1.27 -9.95
N GLU A 23 -0.98 1.11 -11.10
CA GLU A 23 -1.62 0.91 -12.41
C GLU A 23 -1.27 -0.48 -12.95
N LEU A 24 -2.28 -1.29 -13.25
CA LEU A 24 -2.12 -2.62 -13.80
C LEU A 24 -1.58 -2.54 -15.23
N LEU A 25 -0.66 -3.44 -15.58
CA LEU A 25 -0.20 -3.56 -16.96
C LEU A 25 -1.18 -4.35 -17.84
N ASP A 26 -1.99 -5.22 -17.24
CA ASP A 26 -3.07 -5.96 -17.90
C ASP A 26 -4.25 -6.16 -16.94
N GLU A 27 -5.35 -5.43 -17.18
CA GLU A 27 -6.56 -5.53 -16.35
C GLU A 27 -7.34 -6.84 -16.57
N ASP A 28 -7.30 -7.40 -17.78
CA ASP A 28 -8.06 -8.61 -18.11
C ASP A 28 -7.40 -9.84 -17.50
N GLU A 29 -6.06 -9.94 -17.61
CA GLU A 29 -5.26 -10.93 -16.88
C GLU A 29 -5.51 -10.80 -15.36
N THR A 30 -5.53 -9.58 -14.84
CA THR A 30 -5.75 -9.35 -13.41
C THR A 30 -7.13 -9.81 -12.97
N ARG A 31 -8.16 -9.54 -13.78
CA ARG A 31 -9.54 -9.95 -13.47
C ARG A 31 -9.69 -11.47 -13.48
N GLU A 32 -9.05 -12.16 -14.41
CA GLU A 32 -9.00 -13.62 -14.46
C GLU A 32 -8.29 -14.17 -13.22
N TRP A 33 -7.08 -13.67 -12.93
CA TRP A 33 -6.30 -14.12 -11.78
C TRP A 33 -7.05 -13.98 -10.46
N VAL A 34 -7.69 -12.82 -10.21
CA VAL A 34 -8.46 -12.60 -8.97
C VAL A 34 -9.66 -13.55 -8.85
N GLN A 35 -10.27 -13.97 -9.97
CA GLN A 35 -11.35 -14.95 -9.96
C GLN A 35 -10.86 -16.35 -9.61
N GLU A 36 -9.65 -16.73 -10.06
CA GLU A 36 -9.06 -18.03 -9.79
C GLU A 36 -8.45 -18.13 -8.39
N THR A 37 -7.92 -17.02 -7.86
CA THR A 37 -7.25 -16.97 -6.56
C THR A 37 -7.84 -15.92 -5.60
N PRO A 38 -9.16 -15.97 -5.30
CA PRO A 38 -9.81 -14.95 -4.49
C PRO A 38 -9.29 -14.90 -3.04
N GLN A 39 -8.69 -16.01 -2.58
CA GLN A 39 -8.12 -16.15 -1.24
C GLN A 39 -6.62 -15.84 -1.19
N ASP A 40 -6.01 -15.34 -2.27
CA ASP A 40 -4.64 -14.85 -2.19
C ASP A 40 -4.60 -13.47 -1.51
N PRO A 41 -3.62 -13.18 -0.63
CA PRO A 41 -3.48 -11.86 -0.01
C PRO A 41 -3.39 -10.68 -0.99
N HIS A 42 -2.92 -10.89 -2.23
CA HIS A 42 -2.81 -9.86 -3.25
C HIS A 42 -4.16 -9.51 -3.90
N ALA A 43 -5.18 -10.38 -3.79
CA ALA A 43 -6.50 -10.15 -4.39
C ALA A 43 -7.13 -8.82 -3.92
N VAL A 44 -6.95 -8.44 -2.65
CA VAL A 44 -7.42 -7.15 -2.12
C VAL A 44 -6.79 -5.96 -2.85
N ALA A 45 -5.48 -6.02 -3.09
CA ALA A 45 -4.75 -4.95 -3.75
C ALA A 45 -5.13 -4.85 -5.24
N LEU A 46 -5.29 -6.00 -5.90
CA LEU A 46 -5.63 -6.10 -7.33
C LEU A 46 -7.09 -5.68 -7.60
N LEU A 47 -8.05 -6.09 -6.77
CA LEU A 47 -9.43 -5.60 -6.84
C LEU A 47 -9.50 -4.08 -6.73
N ARG A 48 -8.70 -3.51 -5.82
CA ARG A 48 -8.59 -2.05 -5.67
C ARG A 48 -7.99 -1.40 -6.91
N MET A 49 -6.93 -1.98 -7.50
CA MET A 49 -6.32 -1.47 -8.75
C MET A 49 -7.26 -1.57 -9.95
N LEU A 50 -8.12 -2.59 -10.01
CA LEU A 50 -9.21 -2.73 -10.99
C LEU A 50 -10.34 -1.70 -10.80
N GLY A 51 -10.27 -0.85 -9.76
CA GLY A 51 -11.33 0.09 -9.40
C GLY A 51 -12.54 -0.54 -8.71
N GLU A 52 -12.50 -1.83 -8.39
CA GLU A 52 -13.59 -2.57 -7.74
C GLU A 52 -13.56 -2.38 -6.21
N LEU A 53 -13.63 -1.12 -5.77
CA LEU A 53 -13.35 -0.71 -4.39
C LEU A 53 -14.29 -1.33 -3.34
N ASP A 54 -15.55 -1.63 -3.69
CA ASP A 54 -16.47 -2.32 -2.77
C ASP A 54 -16.06 -3.79 -2.59
N ARG A 55 -15.70 -4.48 -3.69
CA ARG A 55 -15.21 -5.87 -3.62
C ARG A 55 -13.88 -5.97 -2.88
N ALA A 56 -12.97 -5.00 -3.09
CA ALA A 56 -11.73 -4.92 -2.35
C ALA A 56 -11.96 -4.72 -0.85
N LEU A 57 -12.95 -3.88 -0.49
CA LEU A 57 -13.31 -3.60 0.89
C LEU A 57 -13.86 -4.85 1.59
N ASP A 58 -14.78 -5.57 0.94
CA ASP A 58 -15.34 -6.81 1.48
C ASP A 58 -14.28 -7.89 1.64
N ALA A 59 -13.45 -8.12 0.60
CA ALA A 59 -12.36 -9.08 0.65
C ALA A 59 -11.33 -8.74 1.75
N GLY A 60 -10.99 -7.47 1.93
CA GLY A 60 -10.07 -7.03 2.98
C GLY A 60 -10.66 -7.21 4.38
N ARG A 61 -11.96 -6.94 4.57
CA ARG A 61 -12.67 -7.16 5.84
C ARG A 61 -12.77 -8.64 6.20
N ASP A 62 -13.06 -9.49 5.22
CA ASP A 62 -13.13 -10.93 5.45
C ASP A 62 -11.74 -11.47 5.81
N ARG A 63 -10.69 -11.01 5.12
CA ARG A 63 -9.31 -11.40 5.44
C ARG A 63 -8.93 -11.09 6.88
N ILE A 64 -9.20 -9.87 7.37
CA ILE A 64 -8.83 -9.53 8.75
C ILE A 64 -9.65 -10.30 9.79
N ARG A 65 -10.87 -10.73 9.47
CA ARG A 65 -11.73 -11.55 10.36
C ARG A 65 -11.25 -13.00 10.47
N GLU A 66 -10.63 -13.52 9.41
CA GLU A 66 -10.10 -14.88 9.38
C GLU A 66 -8.76 -15.04 10.10
N LEU A 67 -8.05 -13.93 10.31
CA LEU A 67 -6.73 -13.90 10.93
C LEU A 67 -6.83 -13.61 12.43
N GLU A 68 -5.89 -14.15 13.19
CA GLU A 68 -5.77 -13.84 14.61
C GLU A 68 -5.38 -12.37 14.80
N GLU A 69 -6.24 -11.61 15.48
CA GLU A 69 -6.01 -10.21 15.80
C GLU A 69 -4.70 -10.04 16.58
N GLY A 70 -3.89 -9.05 16.19
CA GLY A 70 -2.57 -8.84 16.77
C GLY A 70 -1.45 -9.73 16.19
N SER A 71 -1.76 -10.64 15.27
CA SER A 71 -0.71 -11.39 14.54
C SER A 71 -0.06 -10.54 13.43
N PRO A 72 1.20 -10.81 13.04
CA PRO A 72 1.83 -10.13 11.91
C PRO A 72 1.07 -10.31 10.58
N ALA A 73 0.43 -11.46 10.38
CA ALA A 73 -0.41 -11.69 9.20
C ALA A 73 -1.64 -10.77 9.20
N TRP A 74 -2.30 -10.62 10.35
CA TRP A 74 -3.41 -9.69 10.53
C TRP A 74 -2.98 -8.25 10.26
N ALA A 75 -1.82 -7.83 10.77
CA ALA A 75 -1.32 -6.48 10.56
C ALA A 75 -1.03 -6.17 9.07
N LEU A 76 -0.43 -7.11 8.34
CA LEU A 76 -0.22 -6.95 6.90
C LEU A 76 -1.55 -6.89 6.12
N ALA A 77 -2.55 -7.67 6.52
CA ALA A 77 -3.90 -7.57 5.96
C ALA A 77 -4.57 -6.23 6.29
N ALA A 78 -4.39 -5.71 7.52
CA ALA A 78 -4.88 -4.41 7.95
C ALA A 78 -4.26 -3.27 7.12
N VAL A 79 -2.96 -3.32 6.80
CA VAL A 79 -2.30 -2.35 5.90
C VAL A 79 -2.92 -2.38 4.50
N ARG A 80 -3.19 -3.57 3.95
CA ARG A 80 -3.83 -3.70 2.63
C ARG A 80 -5.25 -3.12 2.65
N LEU A 81 -6.03 -3.42 3.69
CA LEU A 81 -7.38 -2.85 3.88
C LEU A 81 -7.33 -1.33 4.09
N ALA A 82 -6.33 -0.81 4.81
CA ALA A 82 -6.13 0.63 4.97
C ALA A 82 -5.94 1.32 3.62
N HIS A 83 -5.22 0.68 2.70
CA HIS A 83 -5.00 1.22 1.37
C HIS A 83 -6.28 1.22 0.51
N VAL A 84 -7.21 0.29 0.75
CA VAL A 84 -8.55 0.32 0.17
C VAL A 84 -9.33 1.52 0.70
N HIS A 85 -9.35 1.72 2.02
CA HIS A 85 -9.99 2.89 2.64
C HIS A 85 -9.40 4.21 2.12
N HIS A 86 -8.08 4.30 1.97
CA HIS A 86 -7.40 5.44 1.34
C HIS A 86 -7.95 5.72 -0.07
N TRP A 87 -8.00 4.72 -0.96
CA TRP A 87 -8.50 4.92 -2.32
C TRP A 87 -9.98 5.31 -2.41
N ARG A 88 -10.74 5.02 -1.34
CA ARG A 88 -12.13 5.45 -1.16
C ARG A 88 -12.27 6.85 -0.54
N GLY A 89 -11.17 7.50 -0.17
CA GLY A 89 -11.17 8.78 0.56
C GLY A 89 -11.58 8.65 2.03
N GLU A 90 -11.58 7.44 2.58
CA GLU A 90 -11.97 7.10 3.96
C GLU A 90 -10.73 7.16 4.88
N TYR A 91 -10.10 8.34 4.95
CA TYR A 91 -8.78 8.52 5.57
C TYR A 91 -8.73 8.19 7.06
N ALA A 92 -9.80 8.49 7.81
CA ALA A 92 -9.86 8.17 9.24
C ALA A 92 -9.74 6.66 9.50
N GLN A 93 -10.42 5.85 8.67
CA GLN A 93 -10.35 4.39 8.72
C GLN A 93 -8.99 3.88 8.26
N ALA A 94 -8.42 4.49 7.22
CA ALA A 94 -7.08 4.15 6.74
C ALA A 94 -6.03 4.36 7.84
N HIS A 95 -6.02 5.52 8.50
CA HIS A 95 -5.07 5.81 9.59
C HIS A 95 -5.27 4.89 10.78
N ALA A 96 -6.51 4.64 11.22
CA ALA A 96 -6.77 3.74 12.34
C ALA A 96 -6.21 2.32 12.11
N LEU A 97 -6.33 1.80 10.89
CA LEU A 97 -5.77 0.49 10.53
C LEU A 97 -4.24 0.52 10.44
N LEU A 98 -3.65 1.59 9.91
CA LEU A 98 -2.20 1.76 9.84
C LEU A 98 -1.58 1.87 11.23
N ASP A 99 -2.22 2.58 12.15
CA ASP A 99 -1.78 2.71 13.55
C ASP A 99 -1.81 1.35 14.25
N ALA A 100 -2.93 0.62 14.15
CA ALA A 100 -3.04 -0.73 14.71
C ALA A 100 -2.02 -1.71 14.11
N ALA A 101 -1.77 -1.65 12.80
CA ALA A 101 -0.75 -2.46 12.16
C ALA A 101 0.67 -2.10 12.61
N GLN A 102 0.96 -0.81 12.82
CA GLN A 102 2.26 -0.36 13.30
C GLN A 102 2.59 -0.91 14.69
N GLU A 103 1.60 -0.94 15.60
CA GLU A 103 1.79 -1.48 16.95
C GLU A 103 2.20 -2.96 16.92
N VAL A 104 1.56 -3.74 16.05
CA VAL A 104 1.85 -5.18 15.89
C VAL A 104 3.20 -5.43 15.23
N LEU A 105 3.57 -4.59 14.26
CA LEU A 105 4.78 -4.76 13.45
C LEU A 105 6.02 -4.09 14.07
N ALA A 106 5.88 -3.50 15.26
CA ALA A 106 6.97 -2.85 15.96
C ALA A 106 8.17 -3.81 16.15
N GLY A 107 9.34 -3.40 15.65
CA GLY A 107 10.57 -4.20 15.68
C GLY A 107 10.83 -5.04 14.42
N ASP A 108 9.91 -5.07 13.47
CA ASP A 108 10.14 -5.54 12.09
C ASP A 108 10.28 -4.31 11.17
N ASP A 109 11.51 -3.84 10.97
CA ASP A 109 11.79 -2.62 10.21
C ASP A 109 11.23 -2.69 8.79
N ALA A 110 11.38 -3.83 8.12
CA ALA A 110 10.92 -4.01 6.75
C ALA A 110 9.39 -3.88 6.63
N ARG A 111 8.64 -4.50 7.55
CA ARG A 111 7.18 -4.41 7.57
C ARG A 111 6.68 -3.07 8.13
N THR A 112 7.40 -2.47 9.06
CA THR A 112 7.11 -1.12 9.56
C THR A 112 7.25 -0.08 8.46
N ALA A 113 8.23 -0.24 7.56
CA ALA A 113 8.38 0.62 6.39
C ALA A 113 7.17 0.59 5.46
N LEU A 114 6.48 -0.55 5.35
CA LEU A 114 5.26 -0.67 4.55
C LEU A 114 4.14 0.21 5.13
N VAL A 115 3.98 0.22 6.45
CA VAL A 115 3.00 1.10 7.14
C VAL A 115 3.28 2.56 6.82
N HIS A 116 4.52 3.01 7.01
CA HIS A 116 4.91 4.39 6.75
C HIS A 116 4.76 4.78 5.28
N GLN A 117 5.05 3.88 4.35
CA GLN A 117 4.85 4.11 2.93
C GLN A 117 3.39 4.39 2.59
N HIS A 118 2.44 3.58 3.09
CA HIS A 118 1.02 3.80 2.83
C HIS A 118 0.47 5.01 3.58
N ARG A 119 0.95 5.28 4.81
CA ARG A 119 0.61 6.51 5.54
C ARG A 119 1.02 7.75 4.76
N ALA A 120 2.21 7.75 4.16
CA ALA A 120 2.68 8.88 3.36
C ALA A 120 1.76 9.17 2.16
N LYS A 121 1.35 8.14 1.42
CA LYS A 121 0.43 8.29 0.28
C LYS A 121 -0.93 8.85 0.74
N ALA A 122 -1.50 8.33 1.83
CA ALA A 122 -2.77 8.81 2.35
C ALA A 122 -2.69 10.28 2.80
N LEU A 123 -1.64 10.65 3.55
CA LEU A 123 -1.41 12.02 4.01
C LEU A 123 -1.23 13.01 2.85
N LEU A 124 -0.57 12.58 1.76
CA LEU A 124 -0.44 13.41 0.57
C LEU A 124 -1.80 13.71 -0.06
N ASP A 125 -2.62 12.68 -0.27
CA ASP A 125 -3.97 12.82 -0.84
C ASP A 125 -4.92 13.65 0.06
N GLU A 126 -4.65 13.73 1.36
CA GLU A 126 -5.33 14.63 2.31
C GLU A 126 -4.85 16.09 2.25
N GLY A 127 -3.83 16.40 1.46
CA GLY A 127 -3.22 17.74 1.40
C GLY A 127 -2.32 18.04 2.60
N ARG A 128 -1.67 17.03 3.18
CA ARG A 128 -0.76 17.16 4.34
C ARG A 128 0.69 16.79 3.94
N PRO A 129 1.32 17.51 3.01
CA PRO A 129 2.58 17.11 2.39
C PRO A 129 3.77 17.07 3.38
N GLU A 130 3.81 17.92 4.40
CA GLU A 130 4.87 17.92 5.43
C GLU A 130 4.85 16.62 6.25
N GLU A 131 3.66 16.15 6.62
CA GLU A 131 3.48 14.91 7.37
C GLU A 131 3.71 13.69 6.47
N ALA A 132 3.27 13.77 5.22
CA ALA A 132 3.57 12.77 4.20
C ALA A 132 5.08 12.61 4.00
N HIS A 133 5.81 13.72 3.90
CA HIS A 133 7.27 13.73 3.75
C HIS A 133 7.94 13.05 4.94
N THR A 134 7.50 13.36 6.17
CA THR A 134 8.00 12.72 7.38
C THR A 134 7.78 11.20 7.35
N ALA A 135 6.57 10.75 6.99
CA ALA A 135 6.27 9.33 6.88
C ALA A 135 7.09 8.63 5.78
N ALA A 136 7.22 9.23 4.59
CA ALA A 136 8.00 8.67 3.49
C ALA A 136 9.50 8.60 3.81
N SER A 137 10.04 9.60 4.52
CA SER A 137 11.44 9.63 4.96
C SER A 137 11.76 8.49 5.93
N LEU A 138 10.84 8.20 6.86
CA LEU A 138 10.94 7.05 7.76
C LEU A 138 10.89 5.73 6.98
N ALA A 139 9.95 5.59 6.03
CA ALA A 139 9.86 4.41 5.18
C ALA A 139 11.15 4.18 4.38
N LEU A 140 11.77 5.26 3.85
CA LEU A 140 12.99 5.17 3.08
C LEU A 140 14.15 4.66 3.93
N THR A 141 14.31 5.23 5.13
CA THR A 141 15.38 4.85 6.07
C THR A 141 15.31 3.35 6.40
N LEU A 142 14.12 2.85 6.69
CA LEU A 142 13.89 1.44 7.01
C LEU A 142 14.14 0.52 5.79
N ARG A 143 13.71 0.93 4.59
CA ARG A 143 13.91 0.17 3.35
C ARG A 143 15.37 0.13 2.90
N GLU A 144 16.11 1.23 3.08
CA GLU A 144 17.55 1.27 2.79
C GLU A 144 18.33 0.33 3.70
N ALA A 145 17.94 0.21 4.98
CA ALA A 145 18.52 -0.76 5.90
C ALA A 145 18.18 -2.21 5.52
N ALA A 146 16.95 -2.47 5.05
CA ALA A 146 16.50 -3.79 4.63
C ALA A 146 17.06 -4.25 3.26
N GLY A 147 17.43 -3.30 2.39
CA GLY A 147 18.17 -3.56 1.15
C GLY A 147 17.34 -4.01 -0.05
N ASP A 148 16.02 -3.74 -0.08
CA ASP A 148 15.18 -4.02 -1.26
C ASP A 148 15.21 -2.82 -2.25
N PRO A 149 15.87 -2.94 -3.42
CA PRO A 149 16.03 -1.82 -4.34
C PRO A 149 14.72 -1.34 -4.96
N GLY A 150 13.74 -2.24 -5.16
CA GLY A 150 12.44 -1.91 -5.75
C GLY A 150 11.59 -1.10 -4.78
N LEU A 151 11.55 -1.50 -3.51
CA LEU A 151 10.86 -0.76 -2.45
C LEU A 151 11.53 0.59 -2.16
N VAL A 152 12.87 0.65 -2.15
CA VAL A 152 13.61 1.92 -2.03
C VAL A 152 13.27 2.86 -3.19
N ALA A 153 13.25 2.36 -4.43
CA ALA A 153 12.91 3.16 -5.59
C ALA A 153 11.47 3.69 -5.54
N SER A 154 10.51 2.86 -5.09
CA SER A 154 9.12 3.28 -4.87
C SER A 154 9.00 4.37 -3.79
N THR A 155 9.71 4.27 -2.68
CA THR A 155 9.68 5.33 -1.66
C THR A 155 10.30 6.62 -2.16
N ARG A 156 11.40 6.54 -2.92
CA ARG A 156 12.00 7.73 -3.56
C ARG A 156 11.07 8.37 -4.58
N GLN A 157 10.25 7.58 -5.28
CA GLN A 157 9.20 8.11 -6.15
C GLN A 157 8.15 8.89 -5.35
N THR A 158 7.69 8.32 -4.23
CA THR A 158 6.77 9.01 -3.31
C THR A 158 7.35 10.33 -2.77
N LEU A 159 8.61 10.33 -2.34
CA LEU A 159 9.28 11.55 -1.86
C LEU A 159 9.34 12.63 -2.95
N ARG A 160 9.78 12.29 -4.17
CA ARG A 160 9.82 13.25 -5.28
C ARG A 160 8.46 13.89 -5.55
N ARG A 161 7.40 13.09 -5.51
CA ARG A 161 6.04 13.59 -5.70
C ARG A 161 5.61 14.52 -4.56
N ILE A 162 5.89 14.17 -3.30
CA ILE A 162 5.60 15.02 -2.13
C ILE A 162 6.37 16.34 -2.21
N GLU A 163 7.65 16.31 -2.61
CA GLU A 163 8.50 17.49 -2.75
C GLU A 163 7.95 18.50 -3.77
N GLN A 164 7.26 18.02 -4.82
CA GLN A 164 6.57 18.91 -5.78
C GLN A 164 5.41 19.68 -5.13
N ASP A 165 4.70 19.09 -4.15
CA ASP A 165 3.62 19.79 -3.43
C ASP A 165 4.13 20.71 -2.31
N LEU A 166 5.32 20.43 -1.77
CA LEU A 166 6.00 21.31 -0.81
C LEU A 166 6.61 22.54 -1.48
N HIS A 167 6.98 22.41 -2.76
CA HIS A 167 7.64 23.45 -3.55
C HIS A 167 6.92 23.69 -4.89
N PRO A 168 5.65 24.16 -4.85
CA PRO A 168 4.82 24.33 -6.03
C PRO A 168 5.26 25.47 -6.95
#